data_AF-A0A2N3AIP0-F1
#
_entry.id   AF-A0A2N3AIP0-F1
#
_cell.length_a   1.000
_cell.length_b   1.000
_cell.length_c   1.000
_cell.angle_alpha   90.00
_cell.angle_beta   90.00
_cell.angle_gamma   90.00
#
_symmetry.space_group_name_H-M   'P 1'
#
loop_
_entity.id
_entity.type
_entity.pdbx_description
1 polymer ?
#
loop_
_entity_poly.entity_id
_entity_poly.type
_entity_poly.pdbx_seq_one_letter_code
_entity_poly.pdbx_strand_id
1 'polypeptide(L)'
;MKPLIIGIAGGTGSGKTTVARRIYESLKGINVVALQQDAYYIDLSYLPLEERKKINFDHPSAFDNDLLIKHLNKLISGQEIE
;
A
#
# COMPACT_ATOMS: atom_id res chain seq x y z
N MET A 1 -10.36 -10.10 18.46
CA MET A 1 -9.44 -8.97 18.74
C MET A 1 -9.29 -8.19 17.44
N LYS A 2 -9.36 -6.85 17.46
CA LYS A 2 -9.24 -6.03 16.24
C LYS A 2 -7.75 -5.76 15.95
N PRO A 3 -7.24 -6.00 14.73
CA PRO A 3 -5.86 -5.67 14.39
C PRO A 3 -5.55 -4.17 14.55
N LEU A 4 -4.31 -3.85 14.91
CA LEU A 4 -3.79 -2.48 14.91
C LEU A 4 -3.26 -2.15 13.51
N ILE A 5 -3.65 -0.99 12.97
CA ILE A 5 -3.16 -0.50 11.68
C ILE A 5 -2.18 0.63 11.93
N ILE A 6 -1.01 0.55 11.31
CA ILE A 6 0.05 1.56 11.38
C ILE A 6 0.33 2.04 9.96
N GLY A 7 -0.02 3.28 9.66
CA GLY A 7 0.32 3.94 8.39
C GLY A 7 1.71 4.57 8.46
N ILE A 8 2.54 4.34 7.44
CA ILE A 8 3.88 4.93 7.31
C ILE A 8 3.90 5.80 6.04
N ALA A 9 3.86 7.12 6.21
CA ALA A 9 3.78 8.09 5.12
C ALA A 9 5.01 9.02 5.08
N GLY A 10 5.19 9.74 3.97
CA GLY A 10 6.32 10.65 3.73
C GLY A 10 6.72 10.75 2.26
N GLY A 11 7.57 11.71 1.91
CA GLY A 11 8.02 11.93 0.54
C GLY A 11 8.88 10.79 -0.03
N THR A 12 9.07 10.78 -1.34
CA THR A 12 10.01 9.84 -2.01
C THR A 12 11.42 10.02 -1.46
N GLY A 13 12.14 8.91 -1.21
CA GLY A 13 13.48 8.94 -0.64
C GLY A 13 13.57 9.20 0.87
N SER A 14 12.45 9.42 1.59
CA SER A 14 12.48 9.71 3.04
C SER A 14 12.79 8.50 3.94
N GLY A 15 12.99 7.31 3.35
CA GLY A 15 13.33 6.09 4.10
C GLY A 15 12.13 5.28 4.61
N LYS A 16 10.89 5.54 4.14
CA LYS A 16 9.67 4.81 4.54
C LYS A 16 9.84 3.29 4.51
N THR A 17 10.32 2.76 3.37
CA THR A 17 10.53 1.32 3.18
C THR A 17 11.52 0.75 4.19
N THR A 18 12.59 1.48 4.49
CA THR A 18 13.59 1.09 5.49
C THR A 18 12.98 1.06 6.89
N VAL A 19 12.19 2.07 7.27
CA VAL A 19 11.50 2.13 8.57
C VAL A 19 10.48 0.99 8.69
N ALA A 20 9.63 0.81 7.67
CA ALA A 20 8.64 -0.27 7.63
C ALA A 20 9.29 -1.65 7.78
N ARG A 21 10.38 -1.90 7.04
CA ARG A 21 11.13 -3.16 7.13
C ARG A 21 11.72 -3.39 8.52
N ARG A 22 12.33 -2.36 9.12
CA ARG A 22 12.92 -2.48 10.47
C ARG A 22 11.86 -2.74 11.54
N ILE A 23 10.69 -2.10 11.44
CA ILE A 23 9.55 -2.37 12.31
C ILE A 23 9.10 -3.83 12.16
N TYR A 24 8.88 -4.29 10.93
CA TYR A 24 8.51 -5.68 10.65
C TYR A 24 9.53 -6.68 11.21
N GLU A 25 10.82 -6.43 11.01
CA GLU A 25 11.91 -7.27 11.55
C GLU A 25 11.94 -7.28 13.10
N SER A 26 11.64 -6.15 13.75
CA SER A 26 11.57 -6.06 15.22
C SER A 26 10.37 -6.80 15.82
N LEU A 27 9.33 -7.04 15.03
CA LEU A 27 8.09 -7.71 15.46
C LEU A 27 8.05 -9.19 15.06
N LYS A 28 9.21 -9.79 14.73
CA LYS A 28 9.31 -11.24 14.44
C LYS A 28 8.71 -12.07 15.59
N GLY A 29 7.85 -13.02 15.24
CA GLY A 29 7.11 -13.85 16.20
C GLY A 29 5.73 -13.30 16.59
N ILE A 30 5.39 -12.09 16.12
CA ILE A 30 4.05 -11.51 16.19
C ILE A 30 3.40 -11.66 14.81
N ASN A 31 2.08 -11.87 14.77
CA ASN A 31 1.32 -11.90 13.52
C ASN A 31 1.24 -10.48 12.95
N VAL A 32 2.05 -10.18 11.93
CA VAL A 32 2.14 -8.88 11.28
C VAL A 32 2.02 -9.08 9.77
N VAL A 33 1.20 -8.25 9.13
CA VAL A 33 1.06 -8.18 7.67
C VAL A 33 1.61 -6.84 7.21
N ALA A 34 2.48 -6.86 6.19
CA ALA A 34 2.98 -5.67 5.53
C ALA A 34 2.23 -5.45 4.21
N LEU A 35 1.68 -4.26 4.02
CA LEU A 35 0.97 -3.87 2.80
C LEU A 35 1.60 -2.59 2.23
N GLN A 36 1.95 -2.62 0.95
CA GLN A 36 2.48 -1.46 0.23
C GLN A 36 1.36 -0.80 -0.59
N GLN A 37 1.10 0.48 -0.36
CA GLN A 37 0.10 1.23 -1.12
C GLN A 37 0.43 1.31 -2.62
N ASP A 38 1.72 1.26 -2.98
CA ASP A 38 2.19 1.24 -4.37
C ASP A 38 1.65 0.03 -5.15
N ALA A 39 1.22 -1.06 -4.49
CA ALA A 39 0.57 -2.19 -5.16
C ALA A 39 -0.85 -1.87 -5.65
N TYR A 40 -1.40 -0.71 -5.27
CA TYR A 40 -2.74 -0.25 -5.60
C TYR A 40 -2.73 0.90 -6.60
N TYR A 41 -1.65 1.12 -7.35
CA TYR A 41 -1.73 2.00 -8.52
C TYR A 41 -2.77 1.48 -9.50
N ILE A 42 -3.58 2.37 -10.06
CA ILE A 42 -4.52 2.03 -11.13
C ILE A 42 -3.71 1.45 -12.29
N ASP A 43 -4.14 0.29 -12.80
CA ASP A 43 -3.49 -0.29 -13.96
C ASP A 43 -3.77 0.56 -15.20
N LEU A 44 -2.72 1.15 -15.75
CA LEU A 44 -2.76 1.96 -16.97
C LEU A 44 -2.10 1.23 -18.15
N SER A 45 -1.90 -0.08 -18.04
CA SER A 45 -1.30 -0.93 -19.09
C SER A 45 -2.05 -0.86 -20.43
N TYR A 46 -3.32 -0.46 -20.40
CA TYR A 46 -4.16 -0.25 -21.59
C TYR A 46 -3.84 1.06 -22.35
N LEU A 47 -3.20 2.04 -21.71
CA LEU A 47 -2.85 3.32 -22.35
C LEU A 47 -1.51 3.24 -23.09
N PRO A 48 -1.33 4.00 -24.20
CA PRO A 48 -0.02 4.22 -24.81
C PRO A 48 0.97 4.88 -23.84
N LEU A 49 2.27 4.62 -24.00
CA LEU A 49 3.31 5.16 -23.12
C LEU A 49 3.28 6.70 -23.02
N GLU A 50 3.01 7.39 -24.13
CA GLU A 50 2.94 8.85 -24.18
C GLU A 50 1.75 9.42 -23.39
N GLU A 51 0.69 8.65 -23.19
CA GLU A 51 -0.43 9.04 -22.35
C GLU A 51 -0.15 8.74 -20.87
N ARG A 52 0.48 7.59 -20.58
CA ARG A 52 0.90 7.25 -19.19
C ARG A 52 1.83 8.30 -18.60
N LYS A 53 2.75 8.88 -19.40
CA LYS A 53 3.66 9.95 -18.96
C LYS A 53 2.96 11.23 -18.50
N LYS A 54 1.70 11.45 -18.91
CA LYS A 54 0.92 12.64 -18.53
C LYS A 54 0.22 12.48 -17.17
N ILE A 55 0.23 11.27 -16.62
CA ILE A 55 -0.45 10.97 -15.35
C ILE A 55 0.43 11.39 -14.18
N ASN A 56 -0.18 12.09 -13.22
CA ASN A 56 0.44 12.43 -11.96
C ASN A 56 0.26 11.27 -10.96
N PHE A 57 1.29 10.46 -10.77
CA PHE A 57 1.27 9.33 -9.85
C PHE A 57 1.31 9.75 -8.37
N ASP A 58 1.64 11.00 -8.05
CA ASP A 58 1.59 11.52 -6.68
C ASP A 58 0.17 11.96 -6.27
N HIS A 59 -0.77 12.02 -7.22
CA HIS A 59 -2.15 12.40 -6.92
C HIS A 59 -2.92 11.23 -6.28
N PRO A 60 -3.76 11.47 -5.25
CA PRO A 60 -4.55 10.41 -4.61
C PRO A 60 -5.41 9.58 -5.58
N SER A 61 -5.81 10.15 -6.71
CA SER A 61 -6.59 9.46 -7.74
C SER A 61 -5.78 8.48 -8.60
N ALA A 62 -4.46 8.43 -8.45
CA ALA A 62 -3.62 7.45 -9.14
C ALA A 62 -3.74 6.05 -8.50
N PHE A 63 -4.37 5.95 -7.33
CA PHE A 63 -4.56 4.72 -6.58
C PHE A 63 -6.00 4.22 -6.67
N ASP A 64 -6.17 2.90 -6.73
CA ASP A 64 -7.44 2.22 -6.49
C ASP A 64 -7.72 2.18 -4.98
N ASN A 65 -8.20 3.32 -4.47
CA ASN A 65 -8.51 3.50 -3.05
C ASN A 65 -9.65 2.59 -2.60
N ASP A 66 -10.59 2.26 -3.48
CA ASP A 66 -11.71 1.38 -3.16
C ASP A 66 -11.23 -0.05 -2.92
N LEU A 67 -10.33 -0.55 -3.78
CA LEU A 67 -9.69 -1.85 -3.59
C LEU A 67 -8.83 -1.87 -2.32
N LEU A 68 -8.05 -0.81 -2.05
CA LEU A 68 -7.25 -0.70 -0.83
C LEU A 68 -8.13 -0.77 0.42
N ILE A 69 -9.21 0.01 0.47
CA ILE A 69 -10.15 0.01 1.60
C ILE A 69 -10.81 -1.37 1.76
N LYS A 70 -11.21 -2.01 0.65
CA LYS A 70 -11.76 -3.37 0.66
C LYS A 70 -10.77 -4.36 1.25
N HIS A 71 -9.51 -4.32 0.82
CA HIS A 71 -8.46 -5.22 1.31
C HIS A 71 -8.13 -4.98 2.79
N LEU A 72 -8.03 -3.71 3.21
CA LEU A 72 -7.86 -3.37 4.62
C LEU A 72 -9.00 -3.93 5.48
N ASN A 73 -10.25 -3.77 5.05
CA ASN A 73 -11.39 -4.31 5.78
C ASN A 73 -11.38 -5.85 5.88
N LYS A 74 -11.01 -6.55 4.79
CA LYS A 74 -10.83 -8.00 4.80
C LYS A 74 -9.75 -8.42 5.81
N LEU A 75 -8.58 -7.79 5.77
CA LEU A 75 -7.48 -8.08 6.71
C LEU A 75 -7.87 -7.79 8.16
N ILE A 76 -8.58 -6.68 8.44
CA ILE A 76 -9.11 -6.35 9.78
C ILE A 76 -10.05 -7.47 10.28
N SER A 77 -10.81 -8.09 9.38
CA SER A 77 -11.72 -9.21 9.69
C SER A 77 -11.04 -10.58 9.74
N GLY A 78 -9.72 -10.65 9.53
CA GLY A 78 -8.97 -11.91 9.52
C GLY A 78 -9.14 -12.72 8.24
N GLN A 79 -9.57 -12.08 7.14
CA GLN A 79 -9.72 -12.71 5.83
C GLN A 79 -8.51 -12.42 4.94
N GLU A 80 -8.18 -13.39 4.09
CA GLU A 80 -7.12 -13.26 3.08
C GLU A 80 -7.55 -12.33 1.93
N ILE A 81 -6.55 -11.73 1.26
CA ILE A 81 -6.70 -10.88 0.08
C ILE A 81 -5.83 -11.44 -1.05
N GLU A 82 -6.13 -11.05 -2.30
CA GLU A 82 -5.35 -11.39 -3.49
C GLU A 82 -4.45 -10.22 -3.89
#